data_AF-A0A497L8E0-F1
#
_entry.id   AF-A0A497L8E0-F1
#
_cell.length_a   1.000
_cell.length_b   1.000
_cell.length_c   1.000
_cell.angle_alpha   90.00
_cell.angle_beta   90.00
_cell.angle_gamma   90.00
#
_symmetry.space_group_name_H-M   'P 1'
#
loop_
_entity.id
_entity.type
_entity.pdbx_description
1 polymer ?
#
loop_
_entity_poly.entity_id
_entity_poly.type
_entity_poly.pdbx_seq_one_letter_code
_entity_poly.pdbx_strand_id
1 'polypeptide(L)' 'ILRVASQLRLPVATNDAELRRRLRKLGLPIIYLREKSKLVVEGYIQHNYVYKLC' A
#
# COMPACT_ATOMS: atom_id res chain seq x y z
N ILE A 1 -2.91 0.47 11.45
CA ILE A 1 -2.35 0.49 10.08
C ILE A 1 -2.16 1.91 9.56
N LEU A 2 -3.23 2.68 9.29
CA LEU A 2 -3.14 4.04 8.72
C LEU A 2 -2.14 4.97 9.43
N ARG A 3 -2.20 5.07 10.76
CA ARG A 3 -1.29 5.92 11.55
C ARG A 3 0.19 5.65 11.25
N VAL A 4 0.61 4.39 11.39
CA VAL A 4 2.01 3.98 11.22
C VAL A 4 2.44 4.09 9.76
N ALA A 5 1.59 3.65 8.82
CA ALA A 5 1.88 3.73 7.39
C ALA A 5 2.07 5.18 6.93
N SER A 6 1.26 6.12 7.42
CA SER A 6 1.40 7.55 7.13
C SER A 6 2.65 8.17 7.74
N GLN A 7 2.94 7.87 9.01
CA GLN A 7 4.11 8.42 9.70
C GLN A 7 5.42 7.96 9.07
N LEU A 8 5.50 6.68 8.69
CA LEU A 8 6.70 6.07 8.15
C LEU A 8 6.72 6.01 6.62
N ARG A 9 5.69 6.54 5.95
CA ARG A 9 5.51 6.50 4.50
C ARG A 9 5.65 5.10 3.89
N LEU A 10 5.14 4.09 4.59
CA LEU A 10 5.30 2.69 4.20
C LEU A 10 4.25 2.24 3.18
N PRO A 11 4.62 1.37 2.22
CA PRO A 11 3.66 0.66 1.39
C PRO A 11 2.77 -0.25 2.25
N VAL A 12 1.50 -0.39 1.87
CA VAL A 12 0.56 -1.27 2.58
C VAL A 12 -0.02 -2.32 1.64
N ALA A 13 0.19 -3.60 1.96
CA ALA A 13 -0.47 -4.70 1.27
C ALA A 13 -1.85 -4.97 1.90
N THR A 14 -2.93 -4.77 1.15
CA THR A 14 -4.29 -5.04 1.64
C THR A 14 -5.32 -5.21 0.52
N ASN A 15 -6.19 -6.19 0.65
CA ASN A 15 -7.35 -6.36 -0.25
C ASN A 15 -8.59 -5.58 0.19
N ASP A 16 -8.55 -4.92 1.35
CA ASP A 16 -9.67 -4.12 1.88
C ASP A 16 -9.87 -2.86 1.05
N ALA A 17 -11.02 -2.77 0.36
CA ALA A 17 -11.30 -1.69 -0.57
C ALA A 17 -11.40 -0.32 0.10
N GLU A 18 -11.94 -0.25 1.32
CA GLU A 18 -12.10 1.00 2.05
C GLU A 18 -10.74 1.51 2.55
N LEU A 19 -9.90 0.62 3.08
CA LEU A 19 -8.55 0.95 3.50
C LEU A 19 -7.71 1.43 2.31
N ARG A 20 -7.79 0.77 1.15
CA ARG A 20 -7.12 1.25 -0.08
C ARG A 20 -7.58 2.65 -0.46
N ARG A 21 -8.89 2.93 -0.43
CA ARG A 21 -9.42 4.27 -0.72
C ARG A 21 -8.85 5.33 0.21
N ARG A 22 -8.74 5.05 1.52
CA ARG A 22 -8.16 5.96 2.51
C ARG A 22 -6.66 6.16 2.28
N LEU A 23 -5.91 5.09 2.00
CA LEU A 23 -4.46 5.15 1.71
C LEU A 23 -4.15 5.95 0.43
N ARG A 24 -4.96 5.81 -0.63
CA ARG A 24 -4.82 6.60 -1.87
C ARG A 24 -4.98 8.09 -1.61
N LYS A 25 -5.96 8.48 -0.80
CA LYS A 25 -6.15 9.90 -0.40
C LYS A 25 -4.95 10.46 0.36
N LEU A 26 -4.19 9.61 1.05
CA LEU A 26 -2.97 9.97 1.78
C LEU A 26 -1.70 9.91 0.90
N GLY A 27 -1.83 9.49 -0.36
CA GLY A 27 -0.71 9.34 -1.29
C GLY A 27 0.26 8.22 -0.90
N LEU A 28 -0.18 7.22 -0.14
CA LEU A 28 0.67 6.10 0.27
C LEU A 28 0.66 5.00 -0.80
N PRO A 29 1.79 4.30 -1.04
CA PRO A 29 1.82 3.16 -1.94
C PRO A 29 1.00 1.98 -1.39
N ILE A 30 0.35 1.24 -2.27
CA ILE A 30 -0.58 0.16 -1.92
C ILE A 30 -0.30 -1.05 -2.79
N ILE A 31 -0.33 -2.23 -2.19
CA ILE A 31 -0.22 -3.52 -2.87
C ILE A 31 -1.51 -4.30 -2.63
N TYR A 32 -2.09 -4.91 -3.66
CA TYR A 32 -3.32 -5.71 -3.51
C TYR A 32 -3.51 -6.70 -4.65
N LEU A 33 -4.42 -7.66 -4.48
CA LEU A 33 -4.83 -8.59 -5.53
C LEU A 33 -6.08 -8.06 -6.23
N ARG A 34 -5.98 -7.89 -7.55
CA ARG A 34 -7.12 -7.68 -8.46
C ARG A 34 -7.53 -9.02 -9.05
N GLU A 35 -8.83 -9.25 -9.22
CA GLU A 35 -9.36 -10.50 -9.79
C GLU A 35 -8.82 -11.76 -9.07
N LYS A 36 -8.58 -11.66 -7.75
CA LYS A 36 -8.07 -12.72 -6.85
C LYS A 36 -6.64 -13.21 -7.10
N SER A 37 -6.00 -12.90 -8.23
CA SER A 37 -4.67 -13.44 -8.58
C SER A 37 -3.69 -12.41 -9.14
N LYS A 38 -4.15 -11.24 -9.58
CA LYS A 38 -3.29 -10.23 -10.20
C LYS A 38 -2.75 -9.29 -9.14
N LEU A 39 -1.45 -9.40 -8.83
CA LEU A 39 -0.79 -8.45 -7.93
C LEU A 39 -0.73 -7.08 -8.58
N VAL A 40 -1.32 -6.09 -7.92
CA VAL A 40 -1.32 -4.68 -8.32
C VAL A 40 -0.51 -3.91 -7.31
N VAL A 41 0.38 -3.05 -7.81
CA VAL A 41 1.09 -2.06 -7.03
C VAL A 41 0.70 -0.68 -7.53
N GLU A 42 0.18 0.16 -6.66
CA GLU A 42 -0.27 1.53 -6.97
C GLU A 42 0.53 2.54 -6.13
N GLY A 43 0.97 3.63 -6.76
CA GLY A 43 1.71 4.73 -6.14
C GLY A 43 3.21 4.76 -6.49
N TYR A 44 3.89 5.86 -6.15
CA TYR A 44 5.32 6.03 -6.41
C TYR A 44 6.15 5.15 -5.47
N ILE A 45 6.77 4.09 -6.02
CA ILE A 45 7.76 3.29 -5.31
C ILE A 45 9.11 3.97 -5.51
N GLN A 46 9.57 4.75 -4.53
CA GLN A 46 10.94 5.28 -4.58
C GLN A 46 11.90 4.10 -4.35
N HIS A 47 12.87 3.96 -5.26
CA HIS A 47 13.71 2.78 -5.49
C HIS A 47 14.75 2.51 -4.37
N ASN A 48 14.40 2.73 -3.10
CA ASN A 48 15.35 2.65 -1.97
C ASN A 48 14.77 2.06 -0.66
N TYR A 49 13.63 1.37 -0.71
CA TYR A 49 12.97 0.86 0.49
C TYR A 49 12.71 -0.64 0.40
N VAL A 50 13.64 -1.45 0.92
CA VAL A 50 13.43 -2.87 1.18
C VAL A 50 12.80 -3.01 2.56
N TYR A 51 11.47 -2.99 2.62
CA TYR A 51 10.75 -3.33 3.85
C TYR A 51 10.16 -4.74 3.74
N LYS A 52 10.41 -5.53 4.78
CA LYS A 52 9.89 -6.88 4.95
C LYS A 52 8.36 -6.81 5.02
N LEU A 53 7.71 -7.32 3.98
CA LEU A 53 6.29 -7.68 4.02
C LEU A 53 6.17 -8.81 5.06
N CYS A 54 5.75 -8.46 6.27
CA CYS A 54 5.30 -9.46 7.23
C CYS A 54 3.98 -10.08 6.77
#